data_AF-J9EGM7-F1
#
_entry.id   AF-J9EGM7-F1
#
_cell.length_a   1.000
_cell.length_b   1.000
_cell.length_c   1.000
_cell.angle_alpha   90.00
_cell.angle_beta   90.00
_cell.angle_gamma   90.00
#
_symmetry.space_group_name_H-M   'P 1'
#
loop_
_entity.id
_entity.type
_entity.pdbx_description
1 polymer ?
#
loop_
_entity_poly.entity_id
_entity_poly.type
_entity_poly.pdbx_seq_one_letter_code
_entity_poly.pdbx_strand_id
1 'polypeptide(L)'
;MLFSVAKSLTKLGVQPTVIYGALPPWTKLNQAKTFNEMSRKPNVMVATDAVGMGLNLNIRRIIFVQFPFGEHQANYHVMQVAGRAGRFQSAYQKGWVTTLRPADMRLLEAFMKEPIKPIETAGIAPTSEQLETFSYHLPHASFLSIIDMFISISSLSKKFHLCDIEQFRKLAELIDDVPLSIKVKYAFCTAPVDMDVDNGVARACFVRIARRQ
;
A
#
# COMPACT_ATOMS: atom_id res chain seq x y z
N MET A 1 3.29 -15.17 4.86
CA MET A 1 4.74 -15.32 5.11
C MET A 1 5.22 -14.69 6.43
N LEU A 2 4.87 -13.42 6.72
CA LEU A 2 5.27 -12.71 7.94
C LEU A 2 5.07 -13.53 9.23
N PHE A 3 3.89 -14.12 9.42
CA PHE A 3 3.58 -14.96 10.58
C PHE A 3 4.39 -16.26 10.65
N SER A 4 4.85 -16.78 9.51
CA SER A 4 5.72 -17.96 9.47
C SER A 4 7.09 -17.64 10.05
N VAL A 5 7.68 -16.51 9.65
CA VAL A 5 8.96 -16.03 10.20
C VAL A 5 8.83 -15.74 11.70
N ALA A 6 7.77 -15.04 12.11
CA ALA A 6 7.52 -14.76 13.52
C ALA A 6 7.39 -16.05 14.34
N LYS A 7 6.62 -17.03 13.85
CA LYS A 7 6.45 -18.34 14.51
C LYS A 7 7.76 -19.11 14.60
N SER A 8 8.60 -19.08 13.56
CA SER A 8 9.92 -19.71 13.57
C SER A 8 10.85 -19.08 14.61
N LEU A 9 10.83 -17.75 14.77
CA LEU A 9 11.57 -17.06 15.83
C LEU A 9 11.05 -17.45 17.22
N THR A 10 9.74 -17.52 17.42
CA THR A 10 9.14 -17.96 18.69
C THR A 10 9.56 -19.38 19.07
N LYS A 11 9.63 -20.30 18.09
CA LYS A 11 10.15 -21.67 18.32
C LYS A 11 11.62 -21.69 18.76
N LEU A 12 12.41 -20.69 18.35
CA LEU A 12 13.80 -20.51 18.76
C LEU A 12 13.94 -19.73 20.09
N GLY A 13 12.84 -19.47 20.80
CA GLY A 13 12.85 -18.73 22.07
C GLY A 13 12.93 -17.21 21.91
N VAL A 14 12.80 -16.68 20.69
CA VAL A 14 12.80 -15.24 20.41
C VAL A 14 11.37 -14.73 20.31
N GLN A 15 11.04 -13.66 21.04
CA GLN A 15 9.72 -13.04 21.01
C GLN A 15 9.76 -11.77 20.14
N PRO A 16 9.49 -11.85 18.82
CA PRO A 16 9.58 -10.70 17.95
C PRO A 16 8.39 -9.74 18.15
N THR A 17 8.64 -8.45 17.96
CA THR A 17 7.57 -7.47 17.67
C THR A 17 7.15 -7.61 16.21
N VAL A 18 5.87 -7.37 15.91
CA VAL A 18 5.31 -7.59 14.57
C VAL A 18 4.62 -6.33 14.07
N ILE A 19 5.01 -5.84 12.89
CA ILE A 19 4.40 -4.66 12.25
C ILE A 19 4.04 -4.95 10.80
N TYR A 20 2.78 -4.77 10.41
CA TYR A 20 2.31 -4.86 9.03
C TYR A 20 1.25 -3.79 8.71
N GLY A 21 1.00 -3.57 7.41
CA GLY A 21 0.18 -2.46 6.90
C GLY A 21 -1.21 -2.35 7.50
N ALA A 22 -1.94 -3.46 7.63
CA ALA A 22 -3.31 -3.49 8.14
C ALA A 22 -3.44 -3.32 9.67
N LEU A 23 -2.34 -3.24 10.42
CA LEU A 23 -2.44 -3.02 11.87
C LEU A 23 -3.05 -1.65 12.20
N PRO A 24 -3.93 -1.58 13.22
CA PRO A 24 -4.44 -0.31 13.73
C PRO A 24 -3.29 0.63 14.14
N PRO A 25 -3.45 1.96 13.98
CA PRO A 25 -2.40 2.93 14.30
C PRO A 25 -1.85 2.79 15.73
N TRP A 26 -2.74 2.65 16.72
CA TRP A 26 -2.36 2.46 18.13
C TRP A 26 -1.52 1.20 18.35
N THR A 27 -1.89 0.09 17.70
CA THR A 27 -1.13 -1.16 17.78
C THR A 27 0.26 -0.99 17.17
N LYS A 28 0.39 -0.32 16.02
CA LYS A 28 1.69 -0.02 15.40
C LYS A 28 2.58 0.81 16.32
N LEU A 29 2.03 1.85 16.94
CA LEU A 29 2.76 2.71 17.88
C LEU A 29 3.24 1.93 19.11
N ASN A 30 2.39 1.09 19.69
CA ASN A 30 2.76 0.27 20.84
C ASN A 30 3.85 -0.76 20.49
N GLN A 31 3.73 -1.45 19.36
CA GLN A 31 4.77 -2.39 18.88
C GLN A 31 6.10 -1.67 18.61
N ALA A 32 6.06 -0.49 17.99
CA ALA A 32 7.24 0.34 17.75
C ALA A 32 7.88 0.81 19.07
N LYS A 33 7.08 1.22 20.05
CA LYS A 33 7.56 1.61 21.38
C LYS A 33 8.27 0.46 22.09
N THR A 34 7.63 -0.71 22.16
CA THR A 34 8.23 -1.91 22.76
C THR A 34 9.53 -2.31 22.08
N PHE A 35 9.62 -2.20 20.76
CA PHE A 35 10.87 -2.44 20.04
C PHE A 35 11.95 -1.41 20.38
N ASN A 36 11.59 -0.13 20.49
CA ASN A 36 12.55 0.95 20.78
C ASN A 36 13.08 0.93 22.21
N GLU A 37 12.33 0.40 23.17
CA GLU A 37 12.74 0.26 24.58
C GLU A 37 13.94 -0.69 24.76
N MET A 38 14.21 -1.59 23.80
CA MET A 38 15.33 -2.53 23.82
C MET A 38 15.44 -3.38 25.11
N SER A 39 14.34 -3.50 25.85
CA SER A 39 14.28 -4.21 27.14
C SER A 39 14.36 -5.74 26.98
N ARG A 40 13.97 -6.27 25.81
CA ARG A 40 13.99 -7.70 25.49
C ARG A 40 15.28 -8.08 24.75
N LYS A 41 15.92 -9.19 25.11
CA LYS A 41 17.06 -9.75 24.37
C LYS A 41 16.79 -11.21 23.98
N PRO A 42 16.96 -11.58 22.68
CA PRO A 42 17.26 -10.70 21.55
C PRO A 42 16.06 -9.81 21.15
N ASN A 43 16.33 -8.53 20.82
CA ASN A 43 15.31 -7.58 20.37
C ASN A 43 15.15 -7.69 18.84
N VAL A 44 14.06 -8.30 18.37
CA VAL A 44 13.81 -8.54 16.95
C VAL A 44 12.43 -8.00 16.56
N MET A 45 12.34 -7.39 15.39
CA MET A 45 11.08 -7.02 14.75
C MET A 45 10.95 -7.76 13.43
N VAL A 46 9.76 -8.33 13.18
CA VAL A 46 9.37 -8.86 11.86
C VAL A 46 8.35 -7.90 11.27
N ALA A 47 8.62 -7.36 10.09
CA ALA A 47 7.74 -6.37 9.49
C ALA A 47 7.61 -6.49 7.97
N THR A 48 6.54 -5.91 7.43
CA THR A 48 6.41 -5.62 5.99
C THR A 48 7.07 -4.28 5.65
N ASP A 49 7.12 -3.94 4.37
CA ASP A 49 7.54 -2.64 3.83
C ASP A 49 6.78 -1.43 4.43
N ALA A 50 5.66 -1.65 5.13
CA ALA A 50 4.94 -0.65 5.90
C ALA A 50 5.82 0.10 6.93
N VAL A 51 6.96 -0.46 7.36
CA VAL A 51 7.93 0.25 8.22
C VAL A 51 8.81 1.24 7.48
N GLY A 52 8.76 1.28 6.14
CA GLY A 52 9.49 2.22 5.30
C GLY A 52 9.09 3.68 5.55
N MET A 53 7.91 3.93 6.14
CA MET A 53 7.41 5.27 6.45
C MET A 53 6.58 5.30 7.74
N GLY A 54 6.37 6.50 8.30
CA GLY A 54 5.35 6.75 9.33
C GLY A 54 5.66 6.34 10.77
N LEU A 55 6.77 5.65 11.05
CA LEU A 55 7.19 5.30 12.41
C LEU A 55 8.61 5.79 12.72
N ASN A 56 8.94 6.02 13.98
CA ASN A 56 10.32 6.23 14.43
C ASN A 56 10.82 4.94 15.07
N LEU A 57 11.82 4.29 14.46
CA LEU A 57 12.29 2.97 14.85
C LEU A 57 13.81 2.98 15.05
N ASN A 58 14.28 2.41 16.17
CA ASN A 58 15.69 2.20 16.48
C ASN A 58 16.19 0.92 15.81
N ILE A 59 16.46 0.97 14.50
CA ILE A 59 16.88 -0.21 13.74
C ILE A 59 18.39 -0.18 13.52
N ARG A 60 19.09 -1.23 13.98
CA ARG A 60 20.51 -1.42 13.69
C ARG A 60 20.76 -2.09 12.34
N ARG A 61 19.97 -3.12 12.02
CA ARG A 61 20.15 -3.94 10.82
C ARG A 61 18.81 -4.29 10.19
N ILE A 62 18.68 -4.05 8.90
CA ILE A 62 17.58 -4.55 8.07
C ILE A 62 18.02 -5.87 7.44
N ILE A 63 17.14 -6.87 7.47
CA ILE A 63 17.34 -8.17 6.84
C ILE A 63 16.16 -8.43 5.91
N PHE A 64 16.40 -8.42 4.59
CA PHE A 64 15.38 -8.78 3.62
C PHE A 64 15.19 -10.30 3.60
N VAL A 65 14.03 -10.78 4.05
CA VAL A 65 13.72 -12.22 4.14
C VAL A 65 13.50 -12.83 2.76
N GLN A 66 12.84 -12.10 1.87
CA GLN A 66 12.60 -12.50 0.49
C GLN A 66 13.01 -11.37 -0.42
N PHE A 67 13.74 -11.74 -1.47
CA PHE A 67 14.28 -10.86 -2.50
C PHE A 67 14.39 -11.75 -3.74
N PRO A 68 13.47 -11.68 -4.70
CA PRO A 68 13.25 -10.47 -5.48
C PRO A 68 11.94 -9.79 -5.11
N PHE A 69 12.02 -8.49 -4.89
CA PHE A 69 10.94 -7.60 -5.30
C PHE A 69 10.75 -7.88 -6.81
N GLY A 70 9.54 -8.28 -7.26
CA GLY A 70 9.33 -8.75 -8.64
C GLY A 70 9.94 -7.83 -9.71
N GLU A 71 10.09 -8.31 -10.94
CA GLU A 71 10.84 -7.67 -12.05
C GLU A 71 10.45 -6.19 -12.38
N HIS A 72 9.44 -5.64 -11.71
CA HIS A 72 8.90 -4.30 -11.93
C HIS A 72 8.99 -3.37 -10.72
N GLN A 73 9.58 -3.78 -9.59
CA GLN A 73 9.66 -2.90 -8.42
C GLN A 73 10.87 -1.97 -8.51
N ALA A 74 10.60 -0.67 -8.45
CA ALA A 74 11.62 0.35 -8.53
C ALA A 74 12.56 0.34 -7.32
N ASN A 75 13.84 0.62 -7.57
CA ASN A 75 14.91 0.63 -6.57
C ASN A 75 14.63 1.52 -5.35
N TYR A 76 13.83 2.59 -5.50
CA TYR A 76 13.47 3.47 -4.40
C TYR A 76 12.74 2.75 -3.24
N HIS A 77 11.96 1.69 -3.49
CA HIS A 77 11.29 0.93 -2.41
C HIS A 77 12.31 0.24 -1.51
N VAL A 78 13.32 -0.39 -2.12
CA VAL A 78 14.41 -1.05 -1.40
C VAL A 78 15.19 -0.03 -0.58
N MET A 79 15.56 1.09 -1.21
CA MET A 79 16.31 2.17 -0.55
C MET A 79 15.51 2.80 0.61
N GLN A 80 14.20 2.94 0.46
CA GLN A 80 13.33 3.48 1.52
C GLN A 80 13.35 2.59 2.76
N VAL A 81 13.24 1.27 2.61
CA VAL A 81 13.28 0.33 3.73
C VAL A 81 14.70 0.19 4.28
N ALA A 82 15.71 0.07 3.41
CA ALA A 82 17.12 -0.03 3.78
C ALA A 82 17.59 1.19 4.61
N GLY A 83 17.19 2.39 4.21
CA GLY A 83 17.51 3.66 4.88
C GLY A 83 16.87 3.84 6.27
N ARG A 84 16.07 2.86 6.73
CA ARG A 84 15.54 2.84 8.09
C ARG A 84 16.56 2.36 9.11
N ALA A 85 17.61 1.67 8.68
CA ALA A 85 18.72 1.29 9.56
C ALA A 85 19.63 2.50 9.84
N GLY A 86 19.96 2.73 11.12
CA GLY A 86 20.92 3.77 11.51
C GLY A 86 20.45 5.20 11.26
N ARG A 87 19.15 5.46 11.42
CA ARG A 87 18.61 6.83 11.29
C ARG A 87 19.25 7.79 12.30
N PHE A 88 19.32 9.06 11.92
CA PHE A 88 19.67 10.15 12.84
C PHE A 88 18.76 10.11 14.07
N GLN A 89 19.31 10.36 15.26
CA GLN A 89 18.65 10.22 16.58
C GLN A 89 18.26 8.78 16.99
N SER A 90 18.58 7.76 16.20
CA SER A 90 18.44 6.39 16.67
C SER A 90 19.58 6.02 17.64
N ALA A 91 19.39 4.95 18.41
CA ALA A 91 20.43 4.38 19.27
C ALA A 91 21.66 3.86 18.50
N TYR A 92 21.63 3.86 17.16
CA TYR A 92 22.68 3.28 16.31
C TYR A 92 23.22 4.33 15.32
N GLN A 93 24.48 4.70 15.47
CA GLN A 93 25.15 5.65 14.55
C GLN A 93 25.36 5.07 13.14
N LYS A 94 25.42 3.74 13.01
CA LYS A 94 25.63 3.04 11.74
C LYS A 94 24.57 1.97 11.52
N GLY A 95 23.92 2.04 10.36
CA GLY A 95 22.96 1.05 9.88
C GLY A 95 23.61 -0.03 9.01
N TRP A 96 23.03 -1.23 9.03
CA TRP A 96 23.44 -2.36 8.20
C TRP A 96 22.25 -2.91 7.43
N VAL A 97 22.50 -3.44 6.23
CA VAL A 97 21.47 -4.03 5.37
C VAL A 97 22.01 -5.32 4.79
N THR A 98 21.21 -6.37 4.79
CA THR A 98 21.58 -7.69 4.24
C THR A 98 20.33 -8.46 3.83
N THR A 99 20.51 -9.61 3.20
CA THR A 99 19.46 -10.55 2.83
C THR A 99 19.52 -11.78 3.74
N LEU A 100 18.39 -12.47 3.91
CA LEU A 100 18.37 -13.75 4.63
C LEU A 100 19.03 -14.85 3.80
N ARG A 101 18.79 -14.87 2.49
CA ARG A 101 19.40 -15.82 1.56
C ARG A 101 20.66 -15.20 0.93
N PRO A 102 21.82 -15.86 0.99
CA PRO A 102 23.05 -15.34 0.38
C PRO A 102 22.96 -15.12 -1.13
N ALA A 103 22.15 -15.93 -1.83
CA ALA A 103 21.93 -15.81 -3.27
C ALA A 103 21.37 -14.44 -3.69
N ASP A 104 20.64 -13.79 -2.79
CA ASP A 104 19.95 -12.52 -3.06
C ASP A 104 20.87 -11.29 -2.88
N MET A 105 22.03 -11.46 -2.23
CA MET A 105 22.91 -10.35 -1.84
C MET A 105 23.45 -9.57 -3.06
N ARG A 106 23.79 -10.29 -4.15
CA ARG A 106 24.29 -9.65 -5.38
C ARG A 106 23.25 -8.70 -5.99
N LEU A 107 21.99 -9.11 -5.97
CA LEU A 107 20.90 -8.31 -6.49
C LEU A 107 20.62 -7.10 -5.57
N LEU A 108 20.69 -7.28 -4.25
CA LEU A 108 20.57 -6.15 -3.30
C LEU A 108 21.66 -5.10 -3.54
N GLU A 109 22.91 -5.52 -3.73
CA GLU A 109 24.01 -4.59 -4.01
C GLU A 109 23.82 -3.85 -5.34
N ALA A 110 23.30 -4.52 -6.37
CA ALA A 110 22.98 -3.88 -7.65
C ALA A 110 21.90 -2.80 -7.47
N PHE A 111 20.80 -3.12 -6.79
CA PHE A 111 19.70 -2.19 -6.50
C PHE A 111 20.15 -0.98 -5.69
N MET A 112 21.04 -1.18 -4.70
CA MET A 112 21.55 -0.10 -3.86
C MET A 112 22.53 0.84 -4.59
N LYS A 113 23.15 0.39 -5.70
CA LYS A 113 24.08 1.20 -6.52
C LYS A 113 23.39 1.87 -7.71
N GLU A 114 22.26 1.35 -8.16
CA GLU A 114 21.51 1.92 -9.28
C GLU A 114 20.95 3.30 -8.91
N PRO A 115 21.15 4.34 -9.76
CA PRO A 115 20.54 5.64 -9.52
C PRO A 115 19.01 5.55 -9.62
N ILE A 116 18.31 6.36 -8.83
CA ILE A 116 16.84 6.44 -8.90
C ILE A 116 16.47 7.13 -10.22
N LYS A 117 15.68 6.44 -11.05
CA LYS A 117 15.17 7.01 -12.31
C LYS A 117 14.18 8.15 -12.00
N PRO A 118 14.27 9.29 -12.70
CA PRO A 118 13.30 10.38 -12.55
C PRO A 118 11.87 9.93 -12.85
N ILE A 119 10.90 10.54 -12.18
CA ILE A 119 9.48 10.33 -12.45
C ILE A 119 9.12 11.10 -13.74
N GLU A 120 8.63 10.38 -14.76
CA GLU A 120 8.36 10.96 -16.08
C GLU A 120 6.95 11.52 -16.25
N THR A 121 5.97 10.96 -15.53
CA THR A 121 4.56 11.32 -15.68
C THR A 121 3.83 11.44 -14.34
N ALA A 122 2.75 12.21 -14.32
CA ALA A 122 1.87 12.36 -13.16
C ALA A 122 0.50 11.72 -13.42
N GLY A 123 -0.02 11.02 -12.42
CA GLY A 123 -1.35 10.42 -12.47
C GLY A 123 -2.46 11.46 -12.33
N ILE A 124 -3.51 11.34 -13.13
CA ILE A 124 -4.75 12.12 -13.02
C ILE A 124 -5.95 11.18 -13.01
N ALA A 125 -7.03 11.60 -12.35
CA ALA A 125 -8.26 10.83 -12.25
C ALA A 125 -9.45 11.68 -12.68
N PRO A 126 -10.56 11.07 -13.16
CA PRO A 126 -11.78 11.79 -13.52
C PRO A 126 -12.35 12.51 -12.29
N THR A 127 -12.84 13.73 -12.47
CA THR A 127 -13.57 14.43 -11.40
C THR A 127 -15.07 14.10 -11.42
N SER A 128 -15.76 14.36 -10.31
CA SER A 128 -17.20 14.11 -10.23
C SER A 128 -18.00 14.93 -11.24
N GLU A 129 -17.58 16.18 -11.47
CA GLU A 129 -18.19 17.13 -12.41
C GLU A 129 -18.00 16.69 -13.87
N GLN A 130 -16.85 16.11 -14.18
CA GLN A 130 -16.59 15.55 -15.51
C GLN A 130 -17.52 14.37 -15.81
N LEU A 131 -17.68 13.44 -14.85
CA LEU A 131 -18.60 12.31 -15.03
C LEU A 131 -20.07 12.75 -15.05
N GLU A 132 -20.44 13.74 -14.24
CA GLU A 132 -21.79 14.32 -14.25
C GLU A 132 -22.09 14.97 -15.60
N THR A 133 -21.12 15.69 -16.18
CA THR A 133 -21.25 16.27 -17.54
C THR A 133 -21.53 15.18 -18.59
N PHE A 134 -20.83 14.04 -18.52
CA PHE A 134 -21.09 12.91 -19.42
C PHE A 134 -22.49 12.33 -19.23
N SER A 135 -22.98 12.26 -18.00
CA SER A 135 -24.32 11.75 -17.72
C SER A 135 -25.43 12.58 -18.37
N TYR A 136 -25.25 13.90 -18.49
CA TYR A 136 -26.20 14.76 -19.21
C TYR A 136 -26.24 14.46 -20.71
N HIS A 137 -25.10 14.08 -21.31
CA HIS A 137 -25.02 13.71 -22.72
C HIS A 137 -25.44 12.26 -22.99
N LEU A 138 -25.47 11.40 -21.96
CA LEU A 138 -25.78 9.98 -22.05
C LEU A 138 -26.80 9.58 -20.97
N PRO A 139 -28.05 10.06 -21.04
CA PRO A 139 -29.02 9.95 -19.95
C PRO A 139 -29.46 8.51 -19.64
N HIS A 140 -29.21 7.57 -20.56
CA HIS A 140 -29.56 6.15 -20.40
C HIS A 140 -28.34 5.25 -20.12
N ALA A 141 -27.13 5.82 -20.07
CA ALA A 141 -25.93 5.04 -19.78
C ALA A 141 -25.83 4.76 -18.27
N SER A 142 -25.38 3.56 -17.91
CA SER A 142 -25.10 3.23 -16.51
C SER A 142 -23.87 3.99 -16.01
N PHE A 143 -23.69 4.08 -14.69
CA PHE A 143 -22.53 4.79 -14.13
C PHE A 143 -21.22 4.12 -14.57
N LEU A 144 -21.22 2.79 -14.63
CA LEU A 144 -20.08 2.02 -15.13
C LEU A 144 -19.77 2.33 -16.61
N SER A 145 -20.79 2.44 -17.46
CA SER A 145 -20.63 2.79 -18.87
C SER A 145 -20.10 4.21 -19.06
N ILE A 146 -20.52 5.16 -18.21
CA ILE A 146 -20.00 6.54 -18.23
C ILE A 146 -18.50 6.56 -17.91
N ILE A 147 -18.06 5.79 -16.90
CA ILE A 147 -16.64 5.67 -16.53
C ILE A 147 -15.83 5.05 -17.68
N ASP A 148 -16.27 3.91 -18.21
CA ASP A 148 -15.56 3.20 -19.28
C ASP A 148 -15.47 4.08 -20.54
N MET A 149 -16.52 4.84 -20.87
CA MET A 149 -16.49 5.78 -21.98
C MET A 149 -15.56 6.97 -21.72
N PHE A 150 -15.57 7.54 -20.51
CA PHE A 150 -14.67 8.63 -20.14
C PHE A 150 -13.21 8.23 -20.36
N ILE A 151 -12.82 7.06 -19.88
CA ILE A 151 -11.47 6.51 -20.08
C ILE A 151 -11.17 6.38 -21.57
N SER A 152 -12.09 5.77 -22.33
CA SER A 152 -11.90 5.49 -23.76
C SER A 152 -11.71 6.74 -24.61
N ILE A 153 -12.34 7.87 -24.24
CA ILE A 153 -12.25 9.10 -25.02
C ILE A 153 -11.29 10.14 -24.42
N SER A 154 -10.80 9.90 -23.20
CA SER A 154 -9.83 10.79 -22.56
C SER A 154 -8.53 10.87 -23.38
N SER A 155 -8.06 12.10 -23.61
CA SER A 155 -6.80 12.36 -24.30
C SER A 155 -5.91 13.17 -23.37
N LEU A 156 -4.72 12.63 -23.09
CA LEU A 156 -3.78 13.19 -22.14
C LEU A 156 -2.50 13.64 -22.85
N SER A 157 -1.87 14.69 -22.33
CA SER A 157 -0.52 15.06 -22.79
C SER A 157 0.51 14.04 -22.30
N LYS A 158 1.66 13.97 -22.98
CA LYS A 158 2.74 12.99 -22.69
C LYS A 158 3.26 12.99 -21.24
N LYS A 159 2.99 14.05 -20.47
CA LYS A 159 3.42 14.19 -19.06
C LYS A 159 2.41 13.62 -18.05
N PHE A 160 1.27 13.11 -18.51
CA PHE A 160 0.23 12.58 -17.64
C PHE A 160 -0.22 11.18 -18.08
N HIS A 161 -0.70 10.41 -17.12
CA HIS A 161 -1.39 9.15 -17.34
C HIS A 161 -2.64 9.11 -16.48
N LEU A 162 -3.63 8.28 -16.86
CA LEU A 162 -4.76 8.01 -15.98
C LEU A 162 -4.28 7.15 -14.81
N CYS A 163 -4.65 7.53 -13.59
CA CYS A 163 -4.48 6.68 -12.42
C CYS A 163 -5.18 5.34 -12.63
N ASP A 164 -4.70 4.29 -11.96
CA ASP A 164 -5.43 3.03 -11.88
C ASP A 164 -6.77 3.27 -11.16
N ILE A 165 -7.86 2.91 -11.83
CA ILE A 165 -9.22 3.04 -11.33
C ILE A 165 -9.92 1.68 -11.18
N GLU A 166 -9.19 0.57 -11.18
CA GLU A 166 -9.77 -0.77 -11.07
C GLU A 166 -10.64 -0.91 -9.81
N GLN A 167 -10.14 -0.42 -8.65
CA GLN A 167 -10.91 -0.42 -7.40
C GLN A 167 -12.18 0.44 -7.51
N PHE A 168 -12.07 1.64 -8.09
CA PHE A 168 -13.20 2.54 -8.29
C PHE A 168 -14.27 1.87 -9.17
N ARG A 169 -13.85 1.19 -10.24
CA ARG A 169 -14.71 0.44 -11.17
C ARG A 169 -15.40 -0.74 -10.49
N LYS A 170 -14.67 -1.52 -9.68
CA LYS A 170 -15.22 -2.62 -8.86
C LYS A 170 -16.28 -2.12 -7.88
N LEU A 171 -16.08 -0.97 -7.25
CA LEU A 171 -17.07 -0.37 -6.36
C LEU A 171 -18.30 0.13 -7.14
N ALA A 172 -18.08 0.75 -8.30
CA ALA A 172 -19.17 1.22 -9.17
C ALA A 172 -20.08 0.06 -9.61
N GLU A 173 -19.50 -1.08 -9.99
CA GLU A 173 -20.25 -2.30 -10.36
C GLU A 173 -21.20 -2.76 -9.24
N LEU A 174 -20.80 -2.64 -7.97
CA LEU A 174 -21.62 -3.10 -6.84
C LEU A 174 -22.82 -2.22 -6.52
N ILE A 175 -22.80 -0.97 -6.95
CA ILE A 175 -23.86 0.01 -6.66
C ILE A 175 -24.50 0.58 -7.92
N ASP A 176 -24.24 0.00 -9.09
CA ASP A 176 -24.76 0.54 -10.36
C ASP A 176 -26.30 0.51 -10.39
N ASP A 177 -26.90 -0.56 -9.85
CA ASP A 177 -28.35 -0.73 -9.73
C ASP A 177 -29.00 0.08 -8.59
N VAL A 178 -28.21 0.75 -7.74
CA VAL A 178 -28.75 1.54 -6.62
C VAL A 178 -29.13 2.94 -7.15
N PRO A 179 -30.36 3.43 -6.90
CA PRO A 179 -30.86 4.70 -7.46
C PRO A 179 -30.27 5.93 -6.75
N LEU A 180 -28.96 6.12 -6.89
CA LEU A 180 -28.20 7.25 -6.35
C LEU A 180 -27.81 8.22 -7.49
N SER A 181 -27.68 9.51 -7.18
CA SER A 181 -27.15 10.49 -8.13
C SER A 181 -25.69 10.18 -8.47
N ILE A 182 -25.24 10.62 -9.65
CA ILE A 182 -23.85 10.40 -10.13
C ILE A 182 -22.83 10.91 -9.12
N LYS A 183 -23.08 12.09 -8.53
CA LYS A 183 -22.23 12.67 -7.49
C LYS A 183 -22.11 11.79 -6.25
N VAL A 184 -23.22 11.19 -5.80
CA VAL A 184 -23.23 10.27 -4.66
C VAL A 184 -22.54 8.95 -5.02
N LYS A 185 -22.83 8.36 -6.18
CA LYS A 185 -22.14 7.15 -6.67
C LYS A 185 -20.63 7.36 -6.74
N TYR A 186 -20.19 8.51 -7.28
CA TYR A 186 -18.78 8.89 -7.31
C TYR A 186 -18.18 8.91 -5.90
N ALA A 187 -18.82 9.60 -4.95
CA ALA A 187 -18.33 9.66 -3.57
C ALA A 187 -18.18 8.27 -2.94
N PHE A 188 -19.16 7.38 -3.13
CA PHE A 188 -19.06 5.98 -2.68
C PHE A 188 -17.90 5.24 -3.34
N CYS A 189 -17.68 5.41 -4.64
CA CYS A 189 -16.60 4.74 -5.36
C CYS A 189 -15.20 5.27 -5.01
N THR A 190 -15.11 6.48 -4.43
CA THR A 190 -13.84 6.99 -3.85
C THR A 190 -13.57 6.49 -2.43
N ALA A 191 -14.49 5.75 -1.80
CA ALA A 191 -14.30 5.24 -0.45
C ALA A 191 -13.18 4.17 -0.44
N PRO A 192 -12.20 4.26 0.48
CA PRO A 192 -11.10 3.30 0.56
C PRO A 192 -11.58 1.99 1.23
N VAL A 193 -12.23 1.13 0.44
CA VAL A 193 -12.75 -0.17 0.90
C VAL A 193 -11.91 -1.29 0.31
N ASP A 194 -11.31 -2.09 1.18
CA ASP A 194 -10.66 -3.34 0.76
C ASP A 194 -11.72 -4.43 0.61
N MET A 195 -11.85 -4.94 -0.62
CA MET A 195 -12.90 -5.89 -1.00
C MET A 195 -12.55 -7.34 -0.70
N ASP A 196 -11.25 -7.61 -0.51
CA ASP A 196 -10.71 -8.95 -0.32
C ASP A 196 -10.50 -9.28 1.16
N VAL A 197 -10.68 -8.30 2.04
CA VAL A 197 -10.52 -8.44 3.50
C VAL A 197 -11.81 -8.98 4.15
N ASP A 198 -11.63 -9.69 5.26
CA ASP A 198 -12.70 -10.19 6.14
C ASP A 198 -13.77 -11.04 5.44
N ASN A 199 -13.37 -11.89 4.49
CA ASN A 199 -14.28 -12.80 3.76
C ASN A 199 -15.50 -12.08 3.13
N GLY A 200 -15.32 -10.84 2.66
CA GLY A 200 -16.37 -10.08 1.98
C GLY A 200 -17.35 -9.32 2.89
N VAL A 201 -17.10 -9.25 4.20
CA VAL A 201 -17.92 -8.43 5.11
C VAL A 201 -17.90 -6.96 4.72
N ALA A 202 -16.73 -6.42 4.36
CA ALA A 202 -16.59 -5.03 3.91
C ALA A 202 -17.46 -4.74 2.67
N ARG A 203 -17.47 -5.66 1.69
CA ARG A 203 -18.34 -5.61 0.50
C ARG A 203 -19.81 -5.56 0.87
N ALA A 204 -20.27 -6.43 1.78
CA ALA A 204 -21.66 -6.47 2.21
C ALA A 204 -22.07 -5.17 2.93
N CYS A 205 -21.21 -4.65 3.81
CA CYS A 205 -21.42 -3.37 4.49
C CYS A 205 -21.50 -2.21 3.50
N PHE A 206 -20.60 -2.15 2.52
CA PHE A 206 -20.58 -1.12 1.48
C PHE A 206 -21.93 -1.03 0.74
N VAL A 207 -22.40 -2.15 0.19
CA VAL A 207 -23.70 -2.21 -0.51
C VAL A 207 -24.86 -1.85 0.42
N ARG A 208 -24.83 -2.33 1.67
CA ARG A 208 -25.88 -2.03 2.66
C ARG A 208 -25.94 -0.54 3.01
N ILE A 209 -24.81 0.14 3.11
CA ILE A 209 -24.75 1.58 3.38
C ILE A 209 -25.27 2.35 2.17
N ALA A 210 -24.87 1.98 0.95
CA ALA A 210 -25.35 2.62 -0.28
C ALA A 210 -26.86 2.52 -0.46
N ARG A 211 -27.46 1.35 -0.15
CA ARG A 211 -28.92 1.13 -0.23
C ARG A 211 -29.75 1.85 0.83
N ARG A 212 -29.11 2.43 1.86
CA ARG A 212 -29.78 3.13 2.96
C ARG A 212 -29.81 4.65 2.78
N GLN A 213 -29.17 5.17 1.75
CA GLN A 213 -29.18 6.58 1.39
C GLN A 213 -30.45 6.94 0.61
#